data_AF-A0A6N3CAB9-F1
#
_entry.id   AF-A0A6N3CAB9-F1
#
_cell.length_a   1.000
_cell.length_b   1.000
_cell.length_c   1.000
_cell.angle_alpha   90.00
_cell.angle_beta   90.00
_cell.angle_gamma   90.00
#
_symmetry.space_group_name_H-M   'P 1'
#
loop_
_entity.id
_entity.type
_entity.pdbx_description
1 polymer ?
#
loop_
_entity_poly.entity_id
_entity_poly.type
_entity_poly.pdbx_seq_one_letter_code
_entity_poly.pdbx_strand_id
1 'polypeptide(L)'
;MVPEDNGKILISKALAEQNNLAVGNKITLTHAKLGSDNGVYTDLMKEKSAYETVEIKGIYDIKNASDNALNPTAKKAENLIFSDSQLLVNLQEQEQGVIHSCLIP
;
A
#
# COMPACT_ATOMS: atom_id res chain seq x y z
N MET A 1 -1.04 14.41 4.51
CA MET A 1 -2.20 14.61 3.60
C MET A 1 -3.14 15.60 4.26
N VAL A 2 -3.81 16.45 3.48
CA VAL A 2 -4.80 17.40 4.02
C VAL A 2 -6.21 16.80 3.92
N PRO A 3 -7.23 17.32 4.62
CA PRO A 3 -8.58 16.75 4.57
C PRO A 3 -9.17 16.62 3.15
N GLU A 4 -8.79 17.50 2.22
CA GLU A 4 -9.18 17.47 0.80
C GLU A 4 -8.57 16.30 0.00
N ASP A 5 -7.67 15.54 0.63
CA ASP A 5 -7.01 14.38 0.04
C ASP A 5 -7.66 13.05 0.42
N ASN A 6 -8.85 13.09 1.01
CA ASN A 6 -9.62 11.89 1.30
C ASN A 6 -9.79 11.04 0.03
N GLY A 7 -9.48 9.75 0.13
CA GLY A 7 -9.55 8.81 -0.99
C GLY A 7 -8.41 8.98 -1.99
N LYS A 8 -7.34 9.69 -1.62
CA LYS A 8 -6.13 9.81 -2.44
C LYS A 8 -4.96 9.11 -1.78
N ILE A 9 -3.96 8.77 -2.60
CA ILE A 9 -2.74 8.11 -2.13
C ILE A 9 -1.48 8.71 -2.77
N LEU A 10 -0.34 8.47 -2.14
CA LEU A 10 0.99 8.64 -2.72
C LEU A 10 1.64 7.26 -2.88
N ILE A 11 2.21 7.02 -4.06
CA ILE A 11 2.94 5.79 -4.37
C ILE A 11 4.40 6.10 -4.71
N SER A 12 5.29 5.12 -4.61
CA SER A 12 6.69 5.33 -5.01
C SER A 12 6.81 5.39 -6.55
N LYS A 13 7.88 6.03 -7.02
CA LYS A 13 8.23 6.08 -8.44
C LYS A 13 8.43 4.70 -9.05
N ALA A 14 9.15 3.81 -8.36
CA ALA A 14 9.37 2.44 -8.83
C ALA A 14 8.05 1.67 -8.96
N LEU A 15 7.14 1.80 -7.98
CA LEU A 15 5.82 1.15 -8.05
C LEU A 15 4.97 1.70 -9.19
N ALA A 16 5.03 3.02 -9.40
CA ALA A 16 4.33 3.68 -10.50
C ALA A 16 4.85 3.21 -11.86
N GLU A 17 6.16 3.20 -12.07
CA GLU A 17 6.79 2.78 -13.32
C GLU A 17 6.52 1.30 -13.62
N GLN A 18 6.67 0.41 -12.62
CA GLN A 18 6.43 -1.03 -12.80
C GLN A 18 4.99 -1.34 -13.23
N ASN A 19 4.02 -0.55 -12.76
CA ASN A 19 2.60 -0.78 -13.05
C ASN A 19 2.02 0.20 -14.07
N ASN A 20 2.85 1.04 -14.71
CA ASN A 20 2.44 2.08 -15.65
C ASN A 20 1.38 3.04 -15.09
N LEU A 21 1.52 3.43 -13.81
CA LEU A 21 0.62 4.33 -13.12
C LEU A 21 1.15 5.77 -13.15
N ALA A 22 0.23 6.72 -13.22
CA ALA A 22 0.49 8.15 -13.20
C ALA A 22 -0.43 8.88 -12.21
N VAL A 23 -0.06 10.12 -11.88
CA VAL A 23 -0.92 11.02 -11.10
C VAL A 23 -2.27 11.20 -11.81
N GLY A 24 -3.36 11.14 -11.03
CA GLY A 24 -4.74 11.18 -11.52
C GLY A 24 -5.32 9.82 -11.93
N ASN A 25 -4.51 8.75 -12.00
CA ASN A 25 -5.07 7.41 -12.16
C ASN A 25 -5.84 6.98 -10.91
N LYS A 26 -6.94 6.25 -11.15
CA LYS A 26 -7.72 5.61 -10.10
C LYS A 26 -7.41 4.12 -10.08
N ILE A 27 -7.12 3.60 -8.89
CA ILE A 27 -6.83 2.18 -8.67
C ILE A 27 -7.74 1.64 -7.59
N THR A 28 -8.03 0.35 -7.65
CA THR A 28 -8.78 -0.36 -6.60
C THR A 28 -7.81 -1.12 -5.73
N LEU A 29 -7.83 -0.80 -4.43
CA LEU A 29 -7.09 -1.52 -3.40
C LEU A 29 -8.00 -2.53 -2.72
N THR A 30 -7.42 -3.61 -2.22
CA THR A 30 -8.09 -4.61 -1.39
C THR A 30 -7.12 -5.09 -0.30
N HIS A 31 -7.66 -5.62 0.79
CA HIS A 31 -6.84 -6.19 1.85
C HIS A 31 -6.10 -7.45 1.40
N ALA A 32 -4.97 -7.71 2.03
CA ALA A 32 -4.15 -8.89 1.79
C ALA A 32 -3.57 -9.40 3.10
N LYS A 33 -3.49 -10.72 3.25
CA LYS A 33 -2.79 -11.33 4.38
C LYS A 33 -1.48 -11.91 3.90
N LEU A 34 -0.39 -11.27 4.27
CA LEU A 34 0.95 -11.73 3.91
C LEU A 34 1.20 -13.13 4.51
N GLY A 35 1.52 -14.07 3.65
CA GLY A 35 2.06 -15.37 4.03
C GLY A 35 3.22 -15.78 3.14
N SER A 36 3.68 -17.01 3.34
CA SER A 36 4.68 -17.62 2.49
C SER A 36 4.30 -19.07 2.22
N ASP A 37 4.45 -19.50 0.97
CA ASP A 37 4.39 -20.89 0.55
C ASP A 37 5.72 -21.22 -0.15
N ASN A 38 6.45 -22.21 0.35
CA ASN A 38 7.78 -22.62 -0.16
C ASN A 38 8.79 -21.47 -0.33
N GLY A 39 8.78 -20.49 0.59
CA GLY A 39 9.67 -19.32 0.54
C GLY A 39 9.26 -18.24 -0.48
N VAL A 40 8.20 -18.48 -1.26
CA VAL A 40 7.55 -17.47 -2.09
C VAL A 40 6.47 -16.79 -1.26
N TYR A 41 6.43 -15.46 -1.29
CA TYR A 41 5.41 -14.71 -0.57
C TYR A 41 4.10 -14.74 -1.35
N THR A 42 3.02 -15.05 -0.64
CA THR A 42 1.69 -15.23 -1.22
C THR A 42 0.66 -14.52 -0.37
N ASP A 43 -0.42 -14.10 -1.02
CA ASP A 43 -1.60 -13.59 -0.33
C ASP A 43 -2.46 -14.75 0.13
N LEU A 44 -2.55 -14.94 1.45
CA LEU A 44 -3.32 -16.02 2.05
C LEU A 44 -4.82 -15.75 2.05
N MET A 45 -5.26 -14.51 1.76
CA MET A 45 -6.68 -14.17 1.64
C MET A 45 -7.17 -14.47 0.23
N LYS A 46 -7.69 -15.68 0.06
CA LYS A 46 -8.30 -16.15 -1.19
C LYS A 46 -9.59 -15.40 -1.53
N GLU A 47 -10.38 -15.07 -0.52
CA GLU A 47 -11.60 -14.29 -0.66
C GLU A 47 -11.37 -12.86 -0.18
N LYS A 48 -11.80 -11.89 -0.99
CA LYS A 48 -11.71 -10.47 -0.71
C LYS A 48 -13.09 -9.94 -0.33
N SER A 49 -13.20 -9.28 0.81
CA SER A 49 -14.48 -8.74 1.30
C SER A 49 -14.54 -7.22 1.29
N ALA A 50 -13.43 -6.53 1.05
CA ALA A 50 -13.37 -5.07 1.06
C ALA A 50 -12.50 -4.55 -0.08
N TYR A 51 -12.96 -3.44 -0.66
CA TYR A 51 -12.34 -2.78 -1.79
C TYR A 51 -12.50 -1.28 -1.63
N GLU A 52 -11.47 -0.52 -1.96
CA GLU A 52 -11.52 0.94 -1.97
C GLU A 52 -10.88 1.46 -3.26
N THR A 53 -11.59 2.35 -3.97
CA THR A 53 -11.05 3.01 -5.14
C THR A 53 -10.43 4.34 -4.74
N VAL A 54 -9.12 4.46 -4.96
CA VAL A 54 -8.34 5.65 -4.61
C VAL A 54 -7.71 6.30 -5.83
N GLU A 55 -7.45 7.59 -5.75
CA GLU A 55 -6.74 8.35 -6.78
C GLU A 55 -5.28 8.60 -6.41
N ILE A 56 -4.36 8.41 -7.35
CA ILE A 56 -2.95 8.73 -7.16
C ILE A 56 -2.77 10.24 -7.22
N LYS A 57 -2.53 10.87 -6.06
CA LYS A 57 -2.28 12.32 -5.97
C LYS A 57 -0.84 12.67 -6.30
N GLY A 58 0.10 11.76 -6.05
CA GLY A 58 1.50 12.05 -6.19
C GLY A 58 2.36 10.80 -6.22
N ILE A 59 3.56 10.98 -6.77
CA ILE A 59 4.57 9.95 -6.88
C ILE A 59 5.80 10.45 -6.15
N TYR A 60 6.27 9.72 -5.15
CA TYR A 60 7.45 10.07 -4.37
C TYR A 60 8.66 9.23 -4.80
N ASP A 61 9.85 9.80 -4.64
CA ASP A 61 11.10 9.11 -4.96
C ASP A 61 11.81 8.68 -3.66
N ILE A 62 12.40 7.49 -3.66
CA ILE A 62 13.15 6.93 -2.53
C ILE A 62 14.62 7.01 -2.86
N LYS A 63 15.31 7.99 -2.27
CA LYS A 63 16.76 8.12 -2.42
C LYS A 63 17.44 7.05 -1.56
N ASN A 64 18.26 6.19 -2.18
CA ASN A 64 19.00 5.09 -1.55
C ASN A 64 18.15 3.89 -1.07
N ALA A 65 17.24 3.40 -1.90
CA ALA A 65 16.61 2.10 -1.65
C ALA A 65 17.68 0.98 -1.72
N SER A 66 18.05 0.41 -0.57
CA SER A 66 18.85 -0.81 -0.50
C SER A 66 17.97 -2.01 -0.86
N ASP A 67 17.74 -2.23 -2.15
CA ASP A 67 16.96 -3.39 -2.61
C ASP A 67 17.85 -4.64 -2.62
N ASN A 68 17.63 -5.55 -1.67
CA ASN A 68 18.17 -6.91 -1.76
C ASN A 68 17.14 -7.76 -2.51
N ALA A 69 17.57 -8.45 -3.57
CA ALA A 69 16.71 -9.30 -4.41
C ALA A 69 15.98 -10.44 -3.65
N LEU A 70 16.36 -10.68 -2.40
CA LEU A 70 15.74 -11.66 -1.49
C LEU A 70 14.58 -11.09 -0.66
N ASN A 71 14.33 -9.78 -0.70
CA ASN A 71 13.25 -9.18 0.07
C ASN A 71 11.88 -9.49 -0.56
N PRO A 72 10.88 -9.94 0.22
CA PRO A 72 9.49 -9.96 -0.26
C PRO A 72 9.10 -8.63 -0.86
N THR A 73 8.29 -8.65 -1.92
CA THR A 73 7.64 -7.47 -2.48
C THR A 73 7.01 -6.63 -1.37
N ALA A 74 6.25 -7.23 -0.46
CA ALA A 74 5.61 -6.52 0.66
C ALA A 74 6.57 -5.79 1.62
N LYS A 75 7.87 -6.14 1.68
CA LYS A 75 8.86 -5.44 2.53
C LYS A 75 9.75 -4.47 1.76
N LYS A 76 9.61 -4.37 0.44
CA LYS A 76 10.35 -3.35 -0.31
C LYS A 76 9.81 -1.97 0.03
N ALA A 77 10.71 -1.04 0.32
CA ALA A 77 10.34 0.34 0.65
C ALA A 77 9.51 1.00 -0.48
N GLU A 78 9.74 0.59 -1.74
CA GLU A 78 8.96 1.05 -2.90
C GLU A 78 7.48 0.64 -2.87
N ASN A 79 7.11 -0.39 -2.11
CA ASN A 79 5.72 -0.83 -1.99
C ASN A 79 4.96 -0.13 -0.86
N LEU A 80 5.58 0.85 -0.18
CA LEU A 80 4.89 1.70 0.79
C LEU A 80 3.93 2.65 0.07
N ILE A 81 2.68 2.67 0.53
CA ILE A 81 1.63 3.58 0.07
C ILE A 81 1.29 4.51 1.22
N PHE A 82 1.35 5.82 0.98
CA PHE A 82 0.87 6.81 1.95
C PHE A 82 -0.56 7.20 1.62
N SER A 83 -1.43 7.14 2.61
CA SER A 83 -2.86 7.43 2.51
C SER A 83 -3.35 8.11 3.78
N ASP A 84 -4.59 8.58 3.76
CA ASP A 84 -5.29 8.94 4.98
C ASP A 84 -5.66 7.68 5.79
N SER A 85 -5.90 7.84 7.10
CA SER A 85 -6.18 6.71 7.99
C SER A 85 -7.55 6.05 7.74
N GLN A 86 -8.46 6.71 7.02
CA GLN A 86 -9.78 6.16 6.72
C GLN A 86 -9.68 5.01 5.71
N LEU A 87 -8.67 5.02 4.84
CA LEU A 87 -8.42 3.95 3.87
C LEU A 87 -8.34 2.57 4.54
N LEU A 88 -7.59 2.42 5.64
CA LEU A 88 -7.45 1.13 6.33
C LEU A 88 -8.76 0.68 7.00
N VAL A 89 -9.56 1.63 7.49
CA VAL A 89 -10.90 1.33 8.04
C VAL A 89 -11.82 0.83 6.93
N ASN A 90 -11.81 1.48 5.76
CA ASN A 90 -12.63 1.05 4.62
C ASN A 90 -12.21 -0.32 4.08
N LEU A 91 -10.92 -0.64 4.15
CA LEU A 91 -10.37 -1.94 3.78
C LEU A 91 -10.58 -3.03 4.85
N GLN A 92 -11.20 -2.70 5.99
CA GLN A 92 -11.39 -3.60 7.14
C GLN A 92 -10.08 -4.09 7.78
N GLU A 93 -8.99 -3.36 7.58
CA GLU A 93 -7.66 -3.67 8.13
C GLU A 93 -7.41 -2.98 9.49
N GLN A 94 -8.28 -2.03 9.86
CA GLN A 94 -8.19 -1.31 11.13
C GLN A 94 -9.57 -0.98 11.68
N GLU A 95 -9.72 -1.07 13.00
CA GLU A 95 -10.92 -0.63 13.70
C GLU A 95 -10.99 0.91 13.76
N GLN A 96 -12.20 1.46 13.59
CA GLN A 96 -12.41 2.91 13.65
C GLN A 96 -12.08 3.45 15.04
N GLY A 97 -11.23 4.46 15.12
CA GLY A 97 -10.81 5.08 16.38
C GLY A 97 -9.65 4.39 17.09
N VAL A 98 -9.11 3.29 16.55
CA VAL A 98 -7.92 2.62 17.08
C VAL A 98 -6.71 2.99 16.23
N ILE A 99 -5.73 3.71 16.80
CA ILE A 99 -4.46 4.02 16.13
C ILE A 99 -3.43 2.99 16.58
N HIS A 100 -3.08 2.04 15.71
CA HIS A 100 -1.91 1.20 15.95
C HIS A 100 -0.65 1.98 15.56
N SER A 101 0.14 2.43 16.53
CA SER A 101 1.47 2.97 16.23
C SER A 101 2.35 1.81 15.78
N CYS A 102 2.59 1.69 14.47
CA CYS A 102 3.56 0.75 13.94
C CYS A 102 4.97 1.28 14.26
N LEU A 103 5.45 1.02 15.48
CA LEU A 103 6.88 1.02 15.76
C LEU A 103 7.43 -0.26 15.12
N ILE A 104 7.89 -0.14 13.88
CA ILE A 104 8.70 -1.18 13.26
C ILE A 104 10.09 -1.09 13.94
N PRO A 105 10.51 -2.08 14.76
CA PRO A 105 11.88 -2.13 15.27
C PRO A 105 12.90 -2.39 14.15
#